data_AF-A0AAN6F121-F1
#
_entry.id   AF-A0AAN6F121-F1
#
_cell.length_a   1.000
_cell.length_b   1.000
_cell.length_c   1.000
_cell.angle_alpha   90.00
_cell.angle_beta   90.00
_cell.angle_gamma   90.00
#
_symmetry.space_group_name_H-M   'P 1'
#
loop_
_entity.id
_entity.type
_entity.pdbx_description
1 polymer ?
#
loop_
_entity_poly.entity_id
_entity_poly.type
_entity_poly.pdbx_seq_one_letter_code
_entity_poly.pdbx_strand_id
1 'polypeptide(L)'
;MQVLDDLVEYQPLTSDKHKTVKGVDTPTADPAGGAYSWRGRGWLRIASSHWEVLGYGDQDGGWMVTYFNKTLFTPAGIDIYARRKGGLSEEMLGWIKDQLRAVKAEDPKFAGLADGVFAIHHNW
;
A
#
# COMPACT_ATOMS: atom_id res chain seq x y z
N MET A 1 -12.71 19.42 7.62
CA MET A 1 -11.67 18.60 6.98
C MET A 1 -12.23 17.18 6.89
N GLN A 2 -12.32 16.61 5.69
CA GLN A 2 -12.81 15.24 5.55
C GLN A 2 -11.76 14.30 6.14
N VAL A 3 -12.19 13.41 7.02
CA VAL A 3 -11.35 12.41 7.67
C VAL A 3 -12.03 11.07 7.48
N LEU A 4 -11.27 10.07 7.07
CA LEU A 4 -11.76 8.71 6.86
C LEU A 4 -11.31 7.86 8.05
N ASP A 5 -12.23 7.09 8.61
CA ASP A 5 -11.88 6.09 9.61
C ASP A 5 -11.20 4.91 8.93
N ASP A 6 -10.05 4.51 9.44
CA ASP A 6 -9.23 3.43 8.88
C ASP A 6 -9.07 2.28 9.88
N LEU A 7 -9.30 1.06 9.38
CA LEU A 7 -9.21 -0.19 10.11
C LEU A 7 -8.41 -1.19 9.27
N VAL A 8 -7.18 -1.47 9.68
CA VAL A 8 -6.34 -2.50 9.06
C VAL A 8 -6.38 -3.74 9.94
N GLU A 9 -6.70 -4.89 9.34
CA GLU A 9 -6.65 -6.19 9.98
C GLU A 9 -5.67 -7.11 9.26
N TYR A 10 -4.83 -7.80 10.02
CA TYR A 10 -3.84 -8.71 9.45
C TYR A 10 -3.52 -9.87 10.38
N GLN A 11 -3.06 -10.97 9.79
CA GLN A 11 -2.56 -12.14 10.49
C GLN A 11 -1.08 -12.33 10.12
N PRO A 12 -0.15 -12.32 11.10
CA PRO A 12 1.25 -12.62 10.81
C PRO A 12 1.41 -14.07 10.31
N LEU A 13 2.32 -14.29 9.36
CA LEU A 13 2.62 -15.65 8.85
C LEU A 13 3.12 -16.62 9.94
N THR A 14 3.59 -16.09 11.07
CA THR A 14 4.14 -16.85 12.20
C THR A 14 3.15 -17.04 13.35
N SER A 15 1.89 -16.63 13.20
CA SER A 15 0.90 -16.73 14.27
C SER A 15 -0.54 -16.73 13.76
N ASP A 16 -1.39 -17.56 14.36
CA ASP A 16 -2.83 -17.56 14.06
C ASP A 16 -3.57 -16.34 14.63
N LYS A 17 -2.90 -15.45 15.36
CA LYS A 17 -3.52 -14.28 15.98
C LYS A 17 -3.83 -13.21 14.94
N HIS A 18 -5.09 -12.80 14.88
CA HIS A 18 -5.52 -11.63 14.15
C HIS A 18 -5.14 -10.36 14.93
N LYS A 19 -4.60 -9.38 14.21
CA LYS A 19 -4.21 -8.07 14.73
C LYS A 19 -4.99 -6.99 14.03
N THR A 20 -5.20 -5.90 14.74
CA THR A 20 -5.96 -4.75 14.26
C THR A 20 -5.18 -3.46 14.52
N VAL A 21 -5.17 -2.58 13.54
CA VAL A 21 -4.64 -1.21 13.63
C VAL A 21 -5.79 -0.27 13.30
N LYS A 22 -6.07 0.68 14.20
CA LYS A 22 -7.10 1.70 14.00
C LYS A 22 -6.43 3.04 13.78
N GLY A 23 -6.87 3.76 12.77
CA GLY A 23 -6.32 5.05 12.38
C GLY A 23 -7.37 5.98 11.83
N VAL A 24 -6.88 7.07 11.26
CA VAL A 24 -7.63 7.97 10.42
C VAL A 24 -6.77 8.42 9.25
N ASP A 25 -7.38 8.52 8.08
CA ASP A 25 -6.76 9.12 6.90
C ASP A 25 -7.31 10.52 6.68
N THR A 26 -6.40 11.45 6.41
CA THR A 26 -6.73 12.82 6.03
C THR A 26 -6.13 13.08 4.64
N PRO A 27 -6.94 13.43 3.62
CA PRO A 27 -6.41 13.80 2.32
C PRO A 27 -5.37 14.92 2.43
N THR A 28 -4.26 14.79 1.72
CA THR A 28 -3.28 15.89 1.61
C THR A 28 -3.76 16.92 0.58
N ALA A 29 -3.06 18.05 0.50
CA ALA A 29 -3.32 19.08 -0.51
C ALA A 29 -2.68 18.75 -1.88
N ASP A 30 -2.39 17.47 -2.16
CA ASP A 30 -1.78 17.04 -3.41
C ASP A 30 -2.73 17.36 -4.60
N PRO A 31 -2.28 18.16 -5.59
CA PRO A 31 -3.10 18.49 -6.76
C PRO A 31 -3.51 17.28 -7.61
N ALA A 32 -2.71 16.20 -7.61
CA ALA A 32 -3.04 14.96 -8.31
C ALA A 32 -4.14 14.16 -7.59
N GLY A 33 -4.36 14.44 -6.31
CA GLY A 33 -5.25 13.67 -5.45
C GLY A 33 -4.69 12.29 -5.11
N GLY A 34 -5.39 11.53 -4.26
CA GLY A 34 -5.00 10.15 -3.94
C GLY A 34 -3.86 10.00 -2.93
N ALA A 35 -3.44 11.09 -2.27
CA ALA A 35 -2.44 11.08 -1.22
C ALA A 35 -3.05 11.48 0.14
N TYR A 36 -2.60 10.81 1.20
CA TYR A 36 -3.21 10.87 2.53
C TYR A 36 -2.15 10.89 3.63
N SER A 37 -2.47 11.59 4.72
CA SER A 37 -1.78 11.51 5.99
C SER A 37 -2.57 10.59 6.91
N TRP A 38 -1.98 9.44 7.23
CA TRP A 38 -2.50 8.48 8.18
C TRP A 38 -2.03 8.81 9.60
N ARG A 39 -2.91 8.65 10.60
CA ARG A 39 -2.56 8.73 12.02
C ARG A 39 -3.26 7.65 12.84
N GLY A 40 -2.50 6.96 13.69
CA GLY A 40 -3.05 5.95 14.59
C GLY A 40 -4.01 6.52 15.65
N ARG A 41 -4.95 5.69 16.12
CA ARG A 41 -5.88 6.00 17.22
C ARG A 41 -5.41 5.38 18.54
N GLY A 42 -5.88 5.93 19.66
CA GLY A 42 -5.53 5.46 21.00
C GLY A 42 -4.03 5.57 21.30
N TRP A 43 -3.41 4.47 21.74
CA TRP A 43 -1.98 4.40 22.00
C TRP A 43 -1.11 4.55 20.73
N LEU A 44 -1.68 4.31 19.55
CA LEU A 44 -0.99 4.46 18.26
C LEU A 44 -0.94 5.91 17.75
N ARG A 45 -1.43 6.90 18.51
CA ARG A 45 -1.43 8.33 18.11
C ARG A 45 -0.05 8.92 17.83
N ILE A 46 1.01 8.26 18.28
CA ILE A 46 2.41 8.61 18.00
C ILE A 46 2.89 8.14 16.62
N ALA A 47 2.18 7.19 16.02
CA ALA A 47 2.46 6.72 14.67
C ALA A 47 1.66 7.54 13.65
N SER A 48 2.37 7.99 12.62
CA SER A 48 1.79 8.61 11.44
C SER A 48 2.53 8.10 10.21
N SER A 49 1.84 8.10 9.08
CA SER A 49 2.43 7.78 7.78
C SER A 49 1.85 8.69 6.71
N HIS A 50 2.61 8.90 5.65
CA HIS A 50 2.07 9.39 4.39
C HIS A 50 1.90 8.20 3.45
N TRP A 51 0.77 8.11 2.75
CA TRP A 51 0.58 7.12 1.71
C TRP A 51 -0.12 7.72 0.50
N GLU A 52 0.13 7.16 -0.67
CA GLU A 52 -0.36 7.67 -1.96
C GLU A 52 -0.71 6.53 -2.93
N VAL A 53 -1.68 6.77 -3.81
CA VAL A 53 -1.95 5.90 -4.96
C VAL A 53 -0.97 6.27 -6.08
N LEU A 54 -0.12 5.32 -6.48
CA LEU A 54 0.85 5.52 -7.55
C LEU A 54 0.25 5.28 -8.94
N GLY A 55 -0.77 4.43 -9.03
CA GLY A 55 -1.44 4.11 -10.28
C GLY A 55 -2.56 3.10 -10.10
N TYR A 56 -3.49 3.08 -11.05
CA TYR A 56 -4.59 2.12 -11.10
C TYR A 56 -5.08 1.97 -12.54
N GLY A 57 -5.82 0.90 -12.81
CA GLY A 57 -6.43 0.66 -14.12
C GLY A 57 -7.40 -0.51 -14.10
N ASP A 58 -8.24 -0.59 -15.13
CA ASP A 58 -9.28 -1.62 -15.26
C ASP A 58 -8.81 -2.87 -16.02
N GLN A 59 -7.61 -2.83 -16.60
CA GLN A 59 -7.02 -3.98 -17.28
C GLN A 59 -6.88 -5.16 -16.31
N ASP A 60 -6.97 -6.39 -16.83
CA ASP A 60 -6.85 -7.62 -16.02
C ASP A 60 -7.87 -7.68 -14.86
N GLY A 61 -9.04 -7.07 -15.05
CA GLY A 61 -10.14 -7.06 -14.10
C GLY A 61 -10.02 -6.00 -12.99
N GLY A 62 -9.00 -5.14 -13.03
CA GLY A 62 -8.84 -4.02 -12.11
C GLY A 62 -7.67 -4.19 -11.14
N TRP A 63 -6.81 -3.17 -11.07
CA TRP A 63 -5.63 -3.14 -10.23
C TRP A 63 -5.38 -1.75 -9.64
N MET A 64 -4.63 -1.71 -8.54
CA MET A 64 -4.15 -0.47 -7.92
C MET A 64 -2.77 -0.71 -7.30
N VAL A 65 -1.93 0.32 -7.31
CA VAL A 65 -0.63 0.33 -6.64
C VAL A 65 -0.61 1.49 -5.66
N THR A 66 -0.27 1.20 -4.41
CA THR A 66 -0.07 2.23 -3.39
C THR A 66 1.35 2.21 -2.87
N TYR A 67 1.81 3.36 -2.38
CA TYR A 67 3.03 3.51 -1.60
C TYR A 67 2.70 4.05 -0.22
N PHE A 68 3.43 3.60 0.79
CA PHE A 68 3.36 4.17 2.13
C PHE A 68 4.77 4.40 2.70
N ASN A 69 4.94 5.53 3.36
CA ASN A 69 6.16 5.88 4.08
C ASN A 69 6.35 4.97 5.32
N LYS A 70 7.60 4.89 5.76
CA LYS A 70 7.92 4.24 7.04
C LYS A 70 7.21 4.94 8.20
N THR A 71 6.74 4.16 9.16
CA THR A 71 6.31 4.64 10.48
C THR A 71 7.36 4.27 11.54
N LEU A 72 7.08 4.57 12.80
CA LEU A 72 7.89 4.07 13.91
C LEU A 72 7.85 2.53 14.03
N PHE A 73 6.85 1.87 13.43
CA PHE A 73 6.58 0.44 13.61
C PHE A 73 6.61 -0.37 12.31
N THR A 74 6.65 0.29 11.15
CA THR A 74 6.62 -0.35 9.84
C THR A 74 7.64 0.29 8.90
N PRO A 75 8.38 -0.49 8.11
CA PRO A 75 9.16 0.03 6.99
C PRO A 75 8.25 0.73 5.95
N ALA A 76 8.86 1.46 5.01
CA ALA A 76 8.14 1.91 3.82
C ALA A 76 7.84 0.71 2.92
N GLY A 77 6.77 0.80 2.11
CA GLY A 77 6.35 -0.32 1.27
C GLY A 77 5.50 0.09 0.09
N ILE A 78 5.29 -0.88 -0.80
CA ILE A 78 4.40 -0.81 -1.94
C ILE A 78 3.45 -1.99 -1.86
N ASP A 79 2.16 -1.73 -2.03
CA ASP A 79 1.14 -2.76 -2.16
C ASP A 79 0.60 -2.78 -3.59
N ILE A 80 0.41 -3.99 -4.13
CA ILE A 80 -0.26 -4.20 -5.42
C ILE A 80 -1.57 -4.94 -5.15
N TYR A 81 -2.67 -4.28 -5.47
CA TYR A 81 -4.02 -4.79 -5.30
C TYR A 81 -4.53 -5.36 -6.62
N ALA A 82 -5.20 -6.50 -6.54
CA ALA A 82 -5.95 -7.10 -7.64
C ALA A 82 -7.42 -7.21 -7.24
N ARG A 83 -8.33 -6.81 -8.13
CA ARG A 83 -9.77 -6.98 -7.90
C ARG A 83 -10.21 -8.44 -8.09
N ARG A 84 -9.54 -9.19 -8.98
CA ARG A 84 -9.90 -10.57 -9.28
C ARG A 84 -9.34 -11.56 -8.24
N LYS A 85 -10.14 -12.58 -7.94
CA LYS A 85 -9.67 -13.74 -7.16
C LYS A 85 -8.58 -14.46 -7.97
N GLY A 86 -7.40 -14.63 -7.38
CA GLY A 86 -6.22 -15.22 -8.04
C GLY A 86 -5.13 -14.24 -8.47
N GLY A 87 -5.19 -12.97 -8.06
CA GLY A 87 -4.10 -12.01 -8.28
C GLY A 87 -4.13 -11.34 -9.65
N LEU A 88 -3.01 -10.79 -10.11
CA LEU A 88 -2.84 -10.29 -11.48
C LEU A 88 -2.18 -11.34 -12.36
N SER A 89 -2.22 -11.15 -13.67
CA SER A 89 -1.54 -11.98 -14.64
C SER A 89 -0.06 -11.68 -14.54
N GLU A 90 0.78 -12.65 -14.89
CA GLU A 90 2.23 -12.43 -14.88
C GLU A 90 2.64 -11.28 -15.82
N GLU A 91 1.90 -11.10 -16.92
CA GLU A 91 2.10 -9.98 -17.85
C GLU A 91 1.80 -8.62 -17.17
N MET A 92 0.62 -8.48 -16.55
CA MET A 92 0.25 -7.25 -15.86
C MET A 92 1.18 -6.96 -14.67
N LEU A 93 1.49 -7.99 -13.87
CA LEU A 93 2.39 -7.86 -12.73
C LEU A 93 3.81 -7.48 -13.18
N GLY A 94 4.29 -8.07 -14.27
CA GLY A 94 5.57 -7.72 -14.89
C GLY A 94 5.61 -6.26 -15.35
N TRP A 95 4.58 -5.82 -16.08
CA TRP A 95 4.45 -4.44 -16.53
C TRP A 95 4.44 -3.44 -15.35
N ILE A 96 3.66 -3.70 -14.29
CA ILE A 96 3.63 -2.86 -13.09
C ILE A 96 5.03 -2.78 -12.45
N LYS A 97 5.72 -3.93 -12.30
CA LYS A 97 7.08 -3.96 -11.73
C LYS A 97 8.07 -3.15 -12.56
N ASP A 98 7.96 -3.18 -13.88
CA ASP A 98 8.83 -2.40 -14.76
C ASP A 98 8.54 -0.90 -14.66
N GLN A 99 7.27 -0.49 -14.56
CA GLN A 99 6.91 0.90 -14.28
C GLN A 99 7.47 1.37 -12.93
N LEU A 100 7.34 0.56 -11.87
CA LEU A 100 7.89 0.88 -10.55
C LEU A 100 9.42 1.02 -10.57
N ARG A 101 10.13 0.20 -11.36
CA ARG A 101 11.58 0.34 -11.55
C ARG A 101 11.96 1.60 -12.31
N ALA A 102 11.16 2.02 -13.28
CA ALA A 102 11.37 3.27 -13.98
C ALA A 102 11.24 4.47 -13.02
N VAL A 103 10.21 4.48 -12.16
CA VAL A 103 10.04 5.53 -11.13
C VAL A 103 11.19 5.52 -10.12
N LYS A 104 11.70 4.35 -9.72
CA LYS A 104 12.90 4.22 -8.86
C LYS A 104 14.13 4.92 -9.43
N ALA A 105 14.28 4.98 -10.76
CA ALA A 105 15.41 5.68 -11.37
C ALA A 105 15.37 7.20 -11.11
N GLU A 106 14.17 7.74 -10.83
CA GLU A 106 13.94 9.17 -10.61
C GLU A 106 13.82 9.54 -9.13
N ASP A 107 13.30 8.64 -8.28
CA ASP A 107 13.12 8.87 -6.84
C ASP A 107 13.71 7.71 -5.98
N PRO A 108 14.79 7.98 -5.21
CA PRO A 108 15.42 6.99 -4.34
C PRO A 108 14.52 6.37 -3.28
N LYS A 109 13.37 6.98 -2.93
CA LYS A 109 12.44 6.44 -1.92
C LYS A 109 11.84 5.10 -2.34
N PHE A 110 11.82 4.80 -3.63
CA PHE A 110 11.34 3.52 -4.19
C PHE A 110 12.45 2.50 -4.39
N ALA A 111 13.70 2.82 -4.01
CA ALA A 111 14.83 1.95 -4.25
C ALA A 111 14.71 0.61 -3.53
N GLY A 112 14.51 -0.45 -4.32
CA GLY A 112 14.44 -1.83 -3.84
C GLY A 112 13.05 -2.28 -3.36
N LEU A 113 12.06 -1.38 -3.28
CA LEU A 113 10.69 -1.77 -2.93
C LEU A 113 10.03 -2.63 -4.01
N ALA A 114 10.23 -2.29 -5.29
CA ALA A 114 9.73 -3.06 -6.42
C ALA A 114 10.27 -4.50 -6.46
N ASP A 115 11.53 -4.68 -6.04
CA ASP A 115 12.22 -5.97 -6.04
C ASP A 115 11.81 -6.84 -4.84
N GLY A 116 11.26 -6.21 -3.79
CA GLY A 116 10.74 -6.89 -2.60
C GLY A 116 9.28 -7.32 -2.70
N VAL A 117 8.59 -7.07 -3.82
CA VAL A 117 7.18 -7.45 -4.00
C VAL A 117 7.03 -8.97 -4.10
N PHE A 118 6.20 -9.54 -3.23
CA PHE A 118 5.85 -10.96 -3.20
C PHE A 118 4.33 -11.17 -3.23
N ALA A 119 3.89 -12.35 -3.67
CA ALA A 119 2.48 -12.70 -3.70
C ALA A 119 1.99 -13.11 -2.30
N ILE A 120 0.85 -12.58 -1.88
CA ILE A 120 0.12 -13.07 -0.70
C ILE A 120 -0.87 -14.13 -1.18
N HIS A 121 -0.59 -15.38 -0.84
CA HIS A 121 -1.50 -16.49 -1.12
C HIS A 121 -2.59 -16.55 -0.04
N HIS A 122 -3.83 -16.41 -0.48
CA HIS A 122 -4.99 -16.54 0.39
C HIS A 122 -5.57 -17.95 0.25
N ASN A 123 -5.84 -18.59 1.39
CA ASN A 123 -6.55 -19.88 1.46
C ASN A 123 -8.05 -19.61 1.38
N TRP A 124 -8.57 -19.40 0.16
CA TRP A 124 -10.01 -19.27 -0.07
C TRP A 124 -10.69 -20.64 -0.15
#